data_AF-A0A519DCM1-F1
#
_entry.id   AF-A0A519DCM1-F1
#
_cell.length_a   1.000
_cell.length_b   1.000
_cell.length_c   1.000
_cell.angle_alpha   90.00
_cell.angle_beta   90.00
_cell.angle_gamma   90.00
#
_symmetry.space_group_name_H-M   'P 1'
#
loop_
_entity.id
_entity.type
_entity.pdbx_description
1 polymer ?
#
loop_
_entity_poly.entity_id
_entity_poly.type
_entity_poly.pdbx_seq_one_letter_code
_entity_poly.pdbx_strand_id
1 'polypeptide(L)'
;MKGGRVARPDNMSVSNDAGGPRNQGRASLLVAPGEDLGESEGHEAGHGVLEMDGRLRATKHGRVNDNGTEIAIEPLRTAYIPRPSDLVIGYVEGCTNNIWFIDIGAPFNAILPMSLGPGKAAFGGTRSLMDIGEAVLCRVQEVEETHSSVVTMKGMGLRKIRSGNIEQVDPHLLGRLIGKGGKALRQLKEDTDCRIIVADNGRVWIDGEFDGIVAVRDQLNAMSDDAKSTGVDA
;
A
#
# COMPACT_ATOMS: atom_id res chain seq x y z
N MET A 1 -68.98 -14.73 18.44
CA MET A 1 -67.79 -14.31 17.67
C MET A 1 -66.86 -13.56 18.61
N LYS A 2 -65.68 -14.11 18.90
CA LYS A 2 -64.74 -13.60 19.92
C LYS A 2 -63.95 -12.41 19.35
N GLY A 3 -64.05 -11.25 20.00
CA GLY A 3 -63.23 -10.07 19.72
C GLY A 3 -61.81 -10.29 20.24
N GLY A 4 -60.83 -10.26 19.33
CA GLY A 4 -59.40 -10.32 19.66
C GLY A 4 -58.94 -9.01 20.29
N ARG A 5 -58.18 -9.12 21.38
CA ARG A 5 -57.58 -8.00 22.10
C ARG A 5 -56.48 -7.39 21.22
N VAL A 6 -56.63 -6.10 20.90
CA VAL A 6 -55.59 -5.31 20.27
C VAL A 6 -54.53 -4.98 21.34
N ALA A 7 -53.25 -5.20 21.02
CA ALA A 7 -52.14 -4.89 21.91
C ALA A 7 -52.05 -3.37 22.15
N ARG A 8 -51.94 -2.96 23.42
CA ARG A 8 -51.63 -1.58 23.82
C ARG A 8 -50.12 -1.33 23.66
N PRO A 9 -49.70 -0.12 23.26
CA PRO A 9 -48.31 0.27 23.30
C PRO A 9 -47.95 0.75 24.72
N ASP A 10 -47.85 -0.19 25.66
CA ASP A 10 -47.35 0.09 27.00
C ASP A 10 -45.89 -0.40 27.11
N ASN A 11 -45.01 0.50 27.56
CA ASN A 11 -43.60 0.29 27.91
C ASN A 11 -42.58 0.06 26.79
N MET A 12 -42.27 1.12 26.05
CA MET A 12 -40.92 1.33 25.50
C MET A 12 -40.07 2.10 26.53
N SER A 13 -39.61 1.42 27.57
CA SER A 13 -38.38 1.80 28.26
C SER A 13 -37.28 0.85 27.78
N VAL A 14 -36.94 0.96 26.50
CA VAL A 14 -35.73 0.33 25.98
C VAL A 14 -34.59 1.22 26.45
N SER A 15 -33.85 0.75 27.45
CA SER A 15 -32.57 1.30 27.86
C SER A 15 -31.75 1.60 26.60
N ASN A 16 -31.43 2.88 26.41
CA ASN A 16 -30.64 3.37 25.29
C ASN A 16 -29.14 3.11 25.56
N ASP A 17 -28.82 1.91 26.03
CA ASP A 17 -27.44 1.46 26.14
C ASP A 17 -27.06 0.95 24.76
N ALA A 18 -26.62 1.88 23.92
CA ALA A 18 -25.78 1.56 22.78
C ALA A 18 -24.58 0.81 23.33
N GLY A 19 -24.67 -0.53 23.30
CA GLY A 19 -23.62 -1.42 23.78
C GLY A 19 -22.32 -1.03 23.11
N GLY A 20 -21.38 -0.50 23.90
CA GLY A 20 -20.02 -0.22 23.46
C GLY A 20 -19.36 -1.49 22.91
N PRO A 21 -18.21 -1.34 22.22
CA PRO A 21 -17.58 -2.46 21.54
C PRO A 21 -17.35 -3.60 22.52
N ARG A 22 -17.93 -4.77 22.22
CA ARG A 22 -17.66 -6.00 22.96
C ARG A 22 -16.18 -6.29 22.80
N ASN A 23 -15.41 -6.02 23.85
CA ASN A 23 -14.03 -6.46 23.97
C ASN A 23 -14.02 -7.99 24.14
N GLN A 24 -14.24 -8.71 23.04
CA GLN A 24 -13.99 -10.14 22.94
C GLN A 24 -12.58 -10.29 22.40
N GLY A 25 -11.64 -10.52 23.31
CA GLY A 25 -10.26 -10.80 22.97
C GLY A 25 -10.12 -11.95 21.98
N ARG A 26 -9.11 -11.80 21.10
CA ARG A 26 -8.44 -12.83 20.27
C ARG A 26 -9.05 -13.24 18.93
N ALA A 27 -10.00 -12.50 18.37
CA ALA A 27 -10.19 -12.52 16.91
C ALA A 27 -9.83 -11.13 16.38
N SER A 28 -8.89 -11.06 15.43
CA SER A 28 -8.67 -9.83 14.66
C SER A 28 -9.99 -9.44 14.02
N LEU A 29 -10.60 -8.35 14.49
CA LEU A 29 -11.91 -7.94 14.03
C LEU A 29 -11.80 -7.59 12.54
N LEU A 30 -12.50 -8.36 11.71
CA LEU A 30 -12.71 -8.01 10.31
C LEU A 30 -13.76 -6.91 10.30
N VAL A 31 -13.41 -5.77 9.71
CA VAL A 31 -14.26 -4.58 9.71
C VAL A 31 -14.71 -4.21 8.32
N ALA A 32 -15.93 -3.71 8.21
CA ALA A 32 -16.47 -3.14 6.99
C ALA A 32 -16.33 -1.60 6.97
N PRO A 33 -16.26 -0.96 5.79
CA PRO A 33 -16.34 0.49 5.70
C PRO A 33 -17.61 1.03 6.38
N GLY A 34 -17.46 2.01 7.27
CA GLY A 34 -18.51 2.61 8.07
C GLY A 34 -18.65 2.05 9.49
N GLU A 35 -17.93 0.99 9.83
CA GLU A 35 -17.93 0.40 11.16
C GLU A 35 -17.23 1.30 12.18
N ASP A 36 -17.79 1.38 13.40
CA ASP A 36 -17.28 2.17 14.50
C ASP A 36 -16.18 1.39 15.23
N LEU A 37 -14.99 1.99 15.30
CA LEU A 37 -13.79 1.41 15.92
C LEU A 37 -13.59 1.88 17.36
N GLY A 38 -14.42 2.81 17.85
CA GLY A 38 -14.35 3.34 19.20
C GLY A 38 -14.06 4.83 19.28
N GLU A 39 -13.77 5.31 20.48
CA GLU A 39 -13.51 6.72 20.78
C GLU A 39 -12.09 7.11 20.33
N SER A 40 -11.93 8.36 19.84
CA SER A 40 -10.62 8.88 19.41
C SER A 40 -9.73 9.32 20.57
N GLU A 41 -10.25 9.37 21.81
CA GLU A 41 -9.47 9.79 22.98
C GLU A 41 -8.31 8.83 23.26
N GLY A 42 -7.10 9.25 22.88
CA GLY A 42 -5.85 8.53 23.11
C GLY A 42 -5.33 7.70 21.93
N HIS A 43 -6.02 7.69 20.78
CA HIS A 43 -5.63 6.94 19.59
C HIS A 43 -5.53 7.83 18.36
N GLU A 44 -4.40 7.78 17.64
CA GLU A 44 -4.26 8.44 16.34
C GLU A 44 -4.95 7.62 15.23
N ALA A 45 -5.64 8.32 14.32
CA ALA A 45 -6.27 7.71 13.16
C ALA A 45 -5.20 7.31 12.13
N GLY A 46 -4.98 6.00 12.01
CA GLY A 46 -4.03 5.45 11.06
C GLY A 46 -4.58 5.20 9.66
N HIS A 47 -3.81 4.48 8.85
CA HIS A 47 -4.22 4.15 7.49
C HIS A 47 -5.56 3.39 7.45
N GLY A 48 -6.51 3.92 6.68
CA GLY A 48 -7.83 3.33 6.50
C GLY A 48 -8.84 3.70 7.58
N VAL A 49 -8.49 4.56 8.53
CA VAL A 49 -9.37 5.06 9.59
C VAL A 49 -9.61 6.55 9.41
N LEU A 50 -10.84 7.00 9.66
CA LEU A 50 -11.23 8.41 9.64
C LEU A 50 -11.81 8.77 10.99
N GLU A 51 -11.36 9.89 11.56
CA GLU A 51 -11.99 10.47 12.73
C GLU A 51 -13.20 11.33 12.31
N MET A 52 -14.37 11.01 12.85
CA MET A 52 -15.60 11.78 12.66
C MET A 52 -16.30 11.92 14.01
N ASP A 53 -16.55 13.16 14.42
CA ASP A 53 -17.31 13.48 15.65
C ASP A 53 -16.73 12.83 16.93
N GLY A 54 -15.39 12.77 17.05
CA GLY A 54 -14.71 12.15 18.21
C GLY A 54 -14.74 10.62 18.23
N ARG A 55 -15.13 9.99 17.10
CA ARG A 55 -15.15 8.54 16.92
C ARG A 55 -14.32 8.13 15.71
N LEU A 56 -13.67 6.99 15.81
CA LEU A 56 -12.88 6.41 14.74
C LEU A 56 -13.76 5.49 13.90
N ARG A 57 -13.81 5.72 12.59
CA ARG A 57 -14.58 4.91 11.64
C ARG A 57 -13.69 4.25 10.61
N ALA A 58 -14.01 3.00 10.30
CA ALA A 58 -13.36 2.26 9.23
C ALA A 58 -13.73 2.84 7.85
N THR A 59 -12.74 3.06 6.97
CA THR A 59 -12.98 3.46 5.56
C THR A 59 -12.69 2.33 4.58
N LYS A 60 -11.95 1.30 5.00
CA LYS A 60 -11.56 0.14 4.19
C LYS A 60 -12.04 -1.14 4.85
N HIS A 61 -12.32 -2.15 4.02
CA HIS A 61 -12.55 -3.50 4.50
C HIS A 61 -11.21 -4.16 4.82
N GLY A 62 -11.03 -4.62 6.05
CA GLY A 62 -9.79 -5.25 6.47
C GLY A 62 -9.80 -5.74 7.91
N ARG A 63 -8.62 -6.11 8.41
CA ARG A 63 -8.42 -6.46 9.83
C ARG A 63 -7.97 -5.21 10.58
N VAL A 64 -8.55 -4.99 11.76
CA VAL A 64 -8.08 -3.92 12.64
C VAL A 64 -6.74 -4.31 13.25
N ASN A 65 -5.75 -3.45 13.09
CA ASN A 65 -4.47 -3.53 13.78
C ASN A 65 -4.36 -2.36 14.76
N ASP A 66 -4.43 -2.67 16.05
CA ASP A 66 -4.28 -1.71 17.13
C ASP A 66 -2.86 -1.82 17.71
N ASN A 67 -2.04 -0.80 17.45
CA ASN A 67 -0.68 -0.71 17.97
C ASN A 67 -0.61 0.05 19.31
N GLY A 68 -1.75 0.35 19.94
CA GLY A 68 -1.88 1.07 21.21
C GLY A 68 -1.82 2.60 21.06
N THR A 69 -1.02 3.12 20.12
CA THR A 69 -0.96 4.56 19.80
C THR A 69 -1.74 4.94 18.55
N GLU A 70 -1.90 4.00 17.62
CA GLU A 70 -2.53 4.22 16.32
C GLU A 70 -3.42 3.01 16.01
N ILE A 71 -4.65 3.30 15.58
CA ILE A 71 -5.57 2.28 15.08
C ILE A 71 -5.53 2.37 13.55
N ALA A 72 -5.08 1.30 12.91
CA ALA A 72 -5.01 1.18 11.46
C ALA A 72 -5.77 -0.05 10.97
N ILE A 73 -6.21 -0.02 9.72
CA ILE A 73 -6.83 -1.17 9.08
C ILE A 73 -5.85 -1.77 8.08
N GLU A 74 -5.55 -3.06 8.23
CA GLU A 74 -4.84 -3.87 7.24
C GLU A 74 -5.86 -4.31 6.18
N PRO A 75 -5.88 -3.69 4.99
CA PRO A 75 -6.91 -3.95 4.00
C PRO A 75 -6.68 -5.29 3.29
N LEU A 76 -7.77 -5.95 2.89
CA LEU A 76 -7.70 -7.20 2.08
C LEU A 76 -7.21 -6.95 0.64
N ARG A 77 -7.43 -5.74 0.12
CA ARG A 77 -6.90 -5.26 -1.15
C ARG A 77 -6.54 -3.79 -0.99
N THR A 78 -5.40 -3.39 -1.50
CA THR A 78 -5.03 -1.97 -1.53
C THR A 78 -4.37 -1.61 -2.84
N ALA A 79 -4.70 -0.43 -3.34
CA ALA A 79 -3.86 0.26 -4.29
C ALA A 79 -2.74 0.98 -3.53
N TYR A 80 -1.65 1.24 -4.23
CA TYR A 80 -0.60 2.11 -3.72
C TYR A 80 -1.10 3.56 -3.72
N ILE A 81 -0.94 4.26 -2.59
CA ILE A 81 -1.21 5.69 -2.47
C ILE A 81 0.14 6.36 -2.23
N PRO A 82 0.58 7.25 -3.13
CA PRO A 82 1.90 7.84 -3.05
C PRO A 82 2.03 8.76 -1.84
N ARG A 83 3.14 8.64 -1.12
CA ARG A 83 3.53 9.56 -0.05
C ARG A 83 4.87 10.22 -0.37
N PRO A 84 5.11 11.44 0.12
CA PRO A 84 6.41 12.09 -0.02
C PRO A 84 7.52 11.19 0.51
N SER A 85 8.63 11.12 -0.23
CA SER A 85 9.82 10.31 0.05
C SER A 85 9.73 8.80 -0.17
N ASP A 86 8.59 8.27 -0.63
CA ASP A 86 8.46 6.86 -0.99
C ASP A 86 9.40 6.48 -2.16
N LEU A 87 10.05 5.33 -2.05
CA LEU A 87 10.85 4.73 -3.13
C LEU A 87 9.93 3.93 -4.03
N VAL A 88 9.85 4.28 -5.32
CA VAL A 88 8.92 3.65 -6.26
C VAL A 88 9.64 3.17 -7.52
N ILE A 89 9.18 2.05 -8.07
CA ILE A 89 9.59 1.58 -9.39
C ILE A 89 8.48 1.92 -10.38
N GLY A 90 8.81 2.70 -11.41
CA GLY A 90 7.86 3.17 -12.40
C GLY A 90 8.16 2.67 -13.81
N TYR A 91 7.15 2.63 -14.68
CA TYR A 91 7.33 2.44 -16.11
C TYR A 91 7.04 3.74 -16.85
N VAL A 92 7.89 4.11 -17.81
CA VAL A 92 7.64 5.29 -18.64
C VAL A 92 6.50 4.98 -19.59
N GLU A 93 5.34 5.58 -19.39
CA GLU A 93 4.17 5.40 -20.26
C GLU A 93 4.21 6.37 -21.45
N GLY A 94 4.76 7.56 -21.23
CA GLY A 94 4.85 8.60 -22.25
C GLY A 94 5.94 9.61 -21.94
N CYS A 95 6.36 10.33 -22.97
CA CYS A 95 7.26 11.47 -22.82
C CYS A 95 6.83 12.63 -23.72
N THR A 96 6.94 13.84 -23.19
CA THR A 96 6.85 15.09 -23.94
C THR A 96 8.26 15.66 -24.15
N ASN A 97 8.36 16.92 -24.58
CA ASN A 97 9.66 17.56 -24.78
C ASN A 97 10.47 17.71 -23.49
N ASN A 98 9.81 17.86 -22.33
CA ASN A 98 10.46 18.22 -21.06
C ASN A 98 9.95 17.44 -19.83
N ILE A 99 8.95 16.57 -19.98
CA ILE A 99 8.34 15.81 -18.89
C ILE A 99 8.18 14.36 -19.33
N TRP A 100 8.50 13.42 -18.44
CA TRP A 100 8.12 12.01 -18.59
C TRP A 100 6.89 11.72 -17.73
N PHE A 101 5.96 10.96 -18.29
CA PHE A 101 4.85 10.36 -17.56
C PHE A 101 5.25 8.96 -17.14
N ILE A 102 5.21 8.70 -15.85
CA ILE A 102 5.66 7.46 -15.24
C ILE A 102 4.48 6.83 -14.51
N ASP A 103 4.11 5.63 -14.93
CA ASP A 103 3.18 4.79 -14.19
C ASP A 103 3.88 4.19 -12.97
N ILE A 104 3.43 4.59 -11.78
CA ILE A 104 3.90 4.12 -10.48
C ILE A 104 2.90 3.16 -9.80
N GLY A 105 1.82 2.75 -10.47
CA GLY A 105 0.78 1.90 -9.87
C GLY A 105 -0.13 2.61 -8.86
N ALA A 106 -0.10 3.94 -8.85
CA ALA A 106 -1.01 4.80 -8.10
C ALA A 106 -2.27 5.11 -8.96
N PRO A 107 -3.32 5.75 -8.39
CA PRO A 107 -4.51 6.13 -9.16
C PRO A 107 -4.23 7.06 -10.35
N PHE A 108 -3.14 7.84 -10.27
CA PHE A 108 -2.69 8.75 -11.31
C PHE A 108 -1.21 8.55 -11.61
N ASN A 109 -0.83 8.85 -12.85
CA ASN A 109 0.56 8.81 -13.28
C ASN A 109 1.37 9.90 -12.61
N ALA A 110 2.62 9.57 -12.28
CA ALA A 110 3.58 10.54 -11.80
C ALA A 110 4.22 11.29 -12.98
N ILE A 111 4.61 12.54 -12.72
CA ILE A 111 5.39 13.35 -13.65
C ILE A 111 6.84 13.43 -13.18
N LEU A 112 7.77 13.23 -14.11
CA LEU A 112 9.19 13.48 -13.91
C LEU A 112 9.60 14.65 -14.79
N PRO A 113 9.85 15.84 -14.23
CA PRO A 113 10.37 16.95 -15.01
C PRO A 113 11.86 16.71 -15.34
N MET A 114 12.30 17.23 -16.48
CA MET A 114 13.69 17.15 -16.94
C MET A 114 14.72 17.66 -15.92
N SER A 115 14.34 18.65 -15.10
CA SER A 115 15.18 19.18 -14.01
C SER A 115 15.47 18.15 -12.90
N LEU A 116 14.62 17.12 -12.74
CA LEU A 116 14.74 16.06 -11.75
C LEU A 116 15.09 14.69 -12.38
N GLY A 117 15.20 14.65 -13.70
CA GLY A 117 15.54 13.46 -14.47
C GLY A 117 17.01 13.04 -14.41
N PRO A 118 17.37 11.96 -15.10
CA PRO A 118 18.72 11.41 -15.10
C PRO A 118 19.67 12.32 -15.88
N GLY A 119 20.83 12.65 -15.27
CA GLY A 119 21.91 13.41 -15.92
C GLY A 119 21.59 14.88 -16.23
N LYS A 120 22.56 15.59 -16.83
CA LYS A 120 22.35 16.91 -17.44
C LYS A 120 21.85 16.71 -18.87
N ALA A 121 20.56 16.42 -19.04
CA ALA A 121 19.99 16.28 -20.37
C ALA A 121 20.01 17.65 -21.10
N ALA A 122 20.39 17.65 -22.38
CA ALA A 122 20.23 18.81 -23.26
C ALA A 122 18.76 18.88 -23.75
N PHE A 123 18.21 20.10 -23.85
CA PHE A 123 16.83 20.34 -24.27
C PHE A 123 16.53 19.60 -25.59
N GLY A 124 15.50 18.76 -25.62
CA GLY A 124 15.13 17.93 -26.78
C GLY A 124 15.74 16.51 -26.83
N GLY A 125 16.60 16.15 -25.87
CA GLY A 125 17.17 14.79 -25.73
C GLY A 125 16.37 13.83 -24.85
N THR A 126 15.14 14.18 -24.49
CA THR A 126 14.33 13.47 -23.48
C THR A 126 14.15 11.98 -23.82
N ARG A 127 13.90 11.65 -25.10
CA ARG A 127 13.79 10.26 -25.61
C ARG A 127 15.11 9.50 -25.69
N SER A 128 16.25 10.18 -25.82
CA SER A 128 17.54 9.49 -25.89
C SER A 128 18.04 9.06 -24.51
N LEU A 129 17.52 9.66 -23.43
CA LEU A 129 17.83 9.26 -22.06
C LEU A 129 16.86 8.20 -21.53
N MET A 130 15.55 8.43 -21.71
CA MET A 130 14.50 7.49 -21.33
C MET A 130 13.39 7.47 -22.36
N ASP A 131 13.07 6.27 -22.83
CA ASP A 131 12.00 6.03 -23.80
C ASP A 131 10.84 5.26 -23.16
N ILE A 132 9.74 5.17 -23.90
CA ILE A 132 8.50 4.51 -23.48
C ILE A 132 8.75 3.02 -23.24
N GLY A 133 8.19 2.48 -22.16
CA GLY A 133 8.31 1.09 -21.73
C GLY A 133 9.51 0.81 -20.82
N GLU A 134 10.37 1.80 -20.59
CA GLU A 134 11.53 1.62 -19.73
C GLU A 134 11.17 1.71 -18.25
N ALA A 135 11.83 0.88 -17.43
CA ALA A 135 11.63 0.86 -16.00
C ALA A 135 12.62 1.79 -15.27
N VAL A 136 12.13 2.47 -14.25
CA VAL A 136 12.86 3.52 -13.54
C VAL A 136 12.68 3.36 -12.04
N LEU A 137 13.78 3.41 -11.30
CA LEU A 137 13.75 3.55 -9.84
C LEU A 137 13.82 5.04 -9.49
N CYS A 138 12.72 5.58 -8.98
CA CYS A 138 12.56 6.98 -8.61
C CYS A 138 12.02 7.13 -7.18
N ARG A 139 11.99 8.36 -6.69
CA ARG A 139 11.42 8.70 -5.38
C ARG A 139 10.32 9.72 -5.56
N VAL A 140 9.22 9.58 -4.84
CA VAL A 140 8.17 10.60 -4.79
C VAL A 140 8.72 11.81 -4.04
N GLN A 141 8.78 12.96 -4.69
CA GLN A 141 9.24 14.19 -4.05
C GLN A 141 8.08 14.88 -3.35
N GLU A 142 7.03 15.15 -4.11
CA GLU A 142 5.85 15.89 -3.67
C GLU A 142 4.60 15.25 -4.28
N VAL A 143 3.50 15.32 -3.56
CA VAL A 143 2.17 14.88 -4.00
C VAL A 143 1.26 16.10 -3.92
N GLU A 144 0.70 16.50 -5.06
CA GLU A 144 -0.23 17.62 -5.15
C GLU A 144 -1.62 17.22 -4.62
N GLU A 145 -2.43 18.23 -4.27
CA GLU A 145 -3.81 18.05 -3.81
C GLU A 145 -4.71 17.38 -4.88
N THR A 146 -4.37 17.54 -6.16
CA THR A 146 -5.04 16.88 -7.28
C THR A 146 -4.64 15.40 -7.44
N HIS A 147 -3.85 14.87 -6.49
CA HIS A 147 -3.21 13.55 -6.53
C HIS A 147 -2.23 13.34 -7.69
N SER A 148 -1.84 14.41 -8.37
CA SER A 148 -0.69 14.39 -9.27
C SER A 148 0.59 14.25 -8.43
N SER A 149 1.47 13.33 -8.79
CA SER A 149 2.70 13.07 -8.04
C SER A 149 3.91 13.49 -8.84
N VAL A 150 4.80 14.26 -8.22
CA VAL A 150 6.09 14.64 -8.82
C VAL A 150 7.15 13.69 -8.30
N VAL A 151 7.82 12.98 -9.20
CA VAL A 151 8.91 12.07 -8.86
C VAL A 151 10.26 12.67 -9.23
N THR A 152 11.30 12.21 -8.54
CA THR A 152 12.69 12.59 -8.78
C THR A 152 13.55 11.36 -9.01
N MET A 153 14.54 11.49 -9.89
CA MET A 153 15.62 10.53 -10.07
C MET A 153 16.95 11.03 -9.49
N LYS A 154 16.94 12.20 -8.85
CA LYS A 154 18.12 12.75 -8.17
C LYS A 154 18.17 12.23 -6.74
N GLY A 155 19.16 11.38 -6.47
CA GLY A 155 19.35 10.83 -5.14
C GLY A 155 20.22 9.59 -5.16
N MET A 156 20.55 9.09 -3.98
CA MET A 156 21.33 7.85 -3.87
C MET A 156 20.50 6.65 -4.31
N GLY A 157 21.06 5.84 -5.20
CA GLY A 157 20.47 4.57 -5.64
C GLY A 157 19.42 4.70 -6.76
N LEU A 158 18.87 5.88 -7.00
CA LEU A 158 17.89 6.15 -8.05
C LEU A 158 18.55 6.08 -9.43
N ARG A 159 17.96 5.29 -10.33
CA ARG A 159 18.51 5.03 -11.67
C ARG A 159 17.47 4.39 -12.56
N LYS A 160 17.72 4.44 -13.86
CA LYS A 160 17.04 3.60 -14.84
C LYS A 160 17.44 2.13 -14.62
N ILE A 161 16.45 1.25 -14.63
CA ILE A 161 16.63 -0.20 -14.52
C ILE A 161 16.89 -0.73 -15.94
N ARG A 162 18.01 -1.46 -16.12
CA ARG A 162 18.42 -2.02 -17.42
C ARG A 162 18.43 -3.55 -17.44
N SER A 163 18.58 -4.17 -16.29
CA SER A 163 18.70 -5.61 -16.09
C SER A 163 17.87 -6.04 -14.90
N GLY A 164 17.70 -7.35 -14.74
CA GLY A 164 16.91 -7.95 -13.68
C GLY A 164 15.44 -8.10 -14.06
N ASN A 165 14.67 -8.57 -13.10
CA ASN A 165 13.24 -8.79 -13.19
C ASN A 165 12.50 -7.86 -12.23
N ILE A 166 11.31 -7.40 -12.63
CA ILE A 166 10.43 -6.61 -11.78
C ILE A 166 9.16 -7.42 -11.55
N GLU A 167 8.95 -7.86 -10.32
CA GLU A 167 7.75 -8.56 -9.89
C GLU A 167 6.80 -7.60 -9.16
N GLN A 168 5.50 -7.88 -9.22
CA GLN A 168 4.48 -7.08 -8.55
C GLN A 168 3.87 -7.85 -7.39
N VAL A 169 3.81 -7.20 -6.23
CA VAL A 169 3.25 -7.69 -4.99
C VAL A 169 2.26 -6.64 -4.47
N ASP A 170 1.18 -7.08 -3.84
CA ASP A 170 0.21 -6.17 -3.24
C ASP A 170 0.88 -5.31 -2.14
N PRO A 171 0.70 -3.97 -2.13
CA PRO A 171 1.44 -3.10 -1.21
C PRO A 171 1.26 -3.44 0.27
N HIS A 172 0.11 -4.01 0.66
CA HIS A 172 -0.13 -4.43 2.04
C HIS A 172 0.71 -5.66 2.46
N LEU A 173 1.16 -6.48 1.50
CA LEU A 173 2.02 -7.64 1.76
C LEU A 173 3.49 -7.28 1.90
N LEU A 174 3.90 -6.08 1.49
CA LEU A 174 5.29 -5.63 1.58
C LEU A 174 5.84 -5.72 3.01
N GLY A 175 5.04 -5.35 4.01
CA GLY A 175 5.44 -5.44 5.42
C GLY A 175 5.74 -6.88 5.84
N ARG A 176 4.96 -7.85 5.35
CA ARG A 176 5.17 -9.28 5.61
C ARG A 176 6.39 -9.81 4.86
N LEU A 177 6.58 -9.38 3.61
CA LEU A 177 7.73 -9.74 2.77
C LEU A 177 9.06 -9.26 3.38
N ILE A 178 9.11 -8.02 3.87
CA ILE A 178 10.29 -7.46 4.53
C ILE A 178 10.54 -8.21 5.86
N GLY A 179 9.45 -8.53 6.58
CA GLY A 179 9.49 -9.18 7.87
C GLY A 179 9.97 -8.26 9.00
N LYS A 180 9.88 -8.74 10.25
CA LYS A 180 10.27 -7.96 11.44
C LYS A 180 11.75 -7.52 11.35
N GLY A 181 11.98 -6.21 11.20
CA GLY A 181 13.33 -5.63 11.08
C GLY A 181 14.06 -5.96 9.77
N GLY A 182 13.37 -6.40 8.72
CA GLY A 182 13.98 -6.74 7.45
C GLY A 182 14.67 -8.11 7.40
N LYS A 183 14.46 -8.97 8.41
CA LYS A 183 15.14 -10.27 8.48
C LYS A 183 14.79 -11.20 7.32
N ALA A 184 13.52 -11.28 6.95
CA ALA A 184 13.07 -12.16 5.87
C ALA A 184 13.69 -11.75 4.53
N LEU A 185 13.67 -10.45 4.22
CA LEU A 185 14.31 -9.93 3.01
C LEU A 185 15.84 -10.11 3.02
N ARG A 186 16.50 -9.98 4.17
CA ARG A 186 17.95 -10.22 4.28
C ARG A 186 18.30 -11.68 4.03
N GLN A 187 17.57 -12.59 4.67
CA GLN A 187 17.75 -14.02 4.48
C GLN A 187 17.52 -14.41 3.02
N LEU A 188 16.45 -13.89 2.40
CA LEU A 188 16.16 -14.13 0.98
C LEU A 188 17.33 -13.69 0.07
N LYS A 189 17.95 -12.54 0.37
CA LYS A 189 19.12 -12.05 -0.37
C LYS A 189 20.35 -12.93 -0.16
N GLU A 190 20.58 -13.40 1.06
CA GLU A 190 21.71 -14.27 1.41
C GLU A 190 21.56 -15.66 0.78
N ASP A 191 20.35 -16.21 0.76
CA ASP A 191 20.08 -17.56 0.24
C ASP A 191 20.16 -17.63 -1.31
N THR A 192 19.85 -16.53 -1.99
CA THR A 192 19.75 -16.47 -3.47
C THR A 192 20.91 -15.72 -4.14
N ASP A 193 21.79 -15.11 -3.35
CA ASP A 193 22.84 -14.16 -3.79
C ASP A 193 22.34 -13.08 -4.76
N CYS A 194 21.04 -12.77 -4.69
CA CYS A 194 20.38 -11.81 -5.56
C CYS A 194 20.28 -10.43 -4.90
N ARG A 195 20.45 -9.39 -5.72
CA ARG A 195 20.17 -8.01 -5.33
C ARG A 195 18.67 -7.74 -5.44
N ILE A 196 18.02 -7.64 -4.29
CA ILE A 196 16.58 -7.35 -4.22
C ILE A 196 16.34 -5.92 -3.70
N ILE A 197 15.55 -5.14 -4.43
CA ILE A 197 15.05 -3.83 -4.01
C ILE A 197 13.53 -3.90 -3.98
N VAL A 198 12.97 -3.72 -2.79
CA VAL A 198 11.52 -3.62 -2.58
C VAL A 198 11.15 -2.14 -2.62
N ALA A 199 10.22 -1.77 -3.49
CA ALA A 199 9.68 -0.43 -3.58
C ALA A 199 8.32 -0.34 -2.86
N ASP A 200 8.00 0.84 -2.35
CA ASP A 200 6.80 1.11 -1.54
C ASP A 200 5.50 0.95 -2.35
N ASN A 201 5.59 1.01 -3.68
CA ASN A 201 4.46 0.80 -4.59
C ASN A 201 4.15 -0.67 -4.90
N GLY A 202 4.75 -1.62 -4.18
CA GLY A 202 4.50 -3.04 -4.35
C GLY A 202 5.33 -3.68 -5.46
N ARG A 203 6.16 -2.92 -6.16
CA ARG A 203 7.05 -3.45 -7.19
C ARG A 203 8.38 -3.85 -6.57
N VAL A 204 8.88 -5.02 -6.92
CA VAL A 204 10.12 -5.59 -6.40
C VAL A 204 11.06 -5.83 -7.56
N TRP A 205 12.22 -5.17 -7.54
CA TRP A 205 13.28 -5.40 -8.51
C TRP A 205 14.28 -6.42 -8.00
N ILE A 206 14.56 -7.42 -8.82
CA ILE A 206 15.42 -8.57 -8.52
C ILE A 206 16.50 -8.64 -9.59
N ASP A 207 17.76 -8.61 -9.21
CA ASP A 207 18.90 -8.64 -10.12
C ASP A 207 19.93 -9.64 -9.61
N GLY A 208 20.31 -10.59 -10.45
CA GLY A 208 21.16 -11.73 -10.06
C GLY A 208 21.24 -12.77 -11.17
N GLU A 209 21.71 -13.96 -10.84
CA GLU A 209 21.71 -15.10 -11.77
C GLU A 209 20.29 -15.63 -12.01
N PHE A 210 20.10 -16.29 -13.17
CA PHE A 210 18.78 -16.76 -13.60
C PHE A 210 18.11 -17.68 -12.57
N ASP A 211 18.85 -18.66 -12.04
CA ASP A 211 18.32 -19.61 -11.06
C ASP A 211 17.92 -18.91 -9.75
N GLY A 212 18.71 -17.93 -9.31
CA GLY A 212 18.39 -17.12 -8.14
C GLY A 212 17.14 -16.26 -8.34
N ILE A 213 17.00 -15.63 -9.51
CA ILE A 213 15.81 -14.83 -9.84
C ILE A 213 14.54 -15.68 -9.81
N VAL A 214 14.60 -16.89 -10.38
CA VAL A 214 13.46 -17.82 -10.41
C VAL A 214 13.10 -18.27 -8.98
N ALA A 215 14.08 -18.62 -8.16
CA ALA A 215 13.85 -19.00 -6.77
C ALA A 215 13.18 -17.88 -5.95
N VAL A 216 13.65 -16.63 -6.10
CA VAL A 216 13.04 -15.47 -5.45
C VAL A 216 11.59 -15.28 -5.92
N ARG A 217 11.35 -15.37 -7.23
CA ARG A 217 10.02 -15.22 -7.82
C ARG A 217 9.04 -16.27 -7.29
N ASP A 218 9.44 -17.53 -7.24
CA ASP A 218 8.59 -18.62 -6.76
C ASP A 218 8.24 -18.44 -5.28
N GLN A 219 9.21 -18.01 -4.47
CA GLN A 219 8.99 -17.71 -3.07
C GLN A 219 8.07 -16.48 -2.86
N LEU A 220 8.21 -15.43 -3.67
CA LEU A 220 7.31 -14.27 -3.65
C LEU A 220 5.88 -14.64 -3.99
N ASN A 221 5.69 -15.50 -4.99
CA ASN A 221 4.36 -15.99 -5.39
C ASN A 221 3.74 -16.86 -4.31
N ALA A 222 4.50 -17.81 -3.74
CA ALA A 222 4.04 -18.65 -2.63
C ALA A 222 3.61 -17.80 -1.42
N MET A 223 4.41 -16.80 -1.03
CA MET A 223 4.05 -15.87 0.05
C MET A 223 2.79 -15.06 -0.26
N SER A 224 2.61 -14.65 -1.52
CA SER A 224 1.42 -13.91 -1.95
C SER A 224 0.17 -14.76 -1.92
N ASP A 225 0.27 -16.05 -2.27
CA ASP A 225 -0.84 -16.99 -2.25
C ASP A 225 -1.20 -17.42 -0.82
N ASP A 226 -0.22 -17.66 0.04
CA ASP A 226 -0.42 -17.94 1.47
C ASP A 226 -1.09 -16.77 2.20
N ALA A 227 -0.71 -15.54 1.86
CA ALA A 227 -1.34 -14.36 2.43
C ALA A 227 -2.81 -14.19 1.99
N LYS A 228 -3.16 -14.67 0.79
CA LYS A 228 -4.55 -14.71 0.31
C LYS A 228 -5.34 -15.86 0.96
N SER A 229 -4.72 -17.01 1.21
CA SER A 229 -5.36 -18.19 1.79
C SER A 229 -5.60 -18.07 3.30
N THR A 230 -4.69 -17.43 4.04
CA THR A 230 -4.85 -17.11 5.47
C THR A 230 -5.98 -16.09 5.78
N GLY A 231 -6.67 -15.59 4.75
CA GLY A 231 -7.95 -14.89 4.90
C GLY A 231 -9.16 -15.79 5.17
N VAL A 232 -9.05 -17.11 5.04
CA VAL A 232 -10.17 -18.07 5.23
C VAL A 232 -10.14 -18.75 6.60
N ASP A 233 -8.95 -18.95 7.18
CA ASP A 233 -8.78 -19.76 8.40
C ASP A 233 -8.05 -18.98 9.52
N ALA A 234 -8.71 -17.99 10.13
CA ALA A 234 -8.31 -17.43 11.42
C ALA A 234 -9.45 -16.68 12.10
#